data_AF-A0A9P9GZF8-F1
#
_entry.id   AF-A0A9P9GZF8-F1
#
_cell.length_a   1.000
_cell.length_b   1.000
_cell.length_c   1.000
_cell.angle_alpha   90.00
_cell.angle_beta   90.00
_cell.angle_gamma   90.00
#
_symmetry.space_group_name_H-M   'P 1'
#
loop_
_entity.id
_entity.type
_entity.pdbx_description
1 polymer ?
#
loop_
_entity_poly.entity_id
_entity_poly.type
_entity_poly.pdbx_seq_one_letter_code
_entity_poly.pdbx_strand_id
1 'polypeptide(L)'
;MLALASTPTSRAPLTLNLPPCLSAIVLAALRADPRAVPLRDQSAHFYGVGVRMLDLFDERDIAEVLRKTFVVRAGEVGLHARKADEGVGGNGGEFLRGLEEWERALFRRGHDGVKGAKEWMEKVKKT
;
A
#
# COMPACT_ATOMS: atom_id res chain seq x y z
N MET A 1 6.54 18.13 5.41
CA MET A 1 5.44 18.53 4.49
C MET A 1 6.07 19.04 3.21
N LEU A 2 5.55 18.67 2.05
CA LEU A 2 5.97 19.29 0.77
C LEU A 2 4.88 20.31 0.43
N ALA A 3 5.05 21.56 0.87
CA ALA A 3 4.10 22.63 0.61
C ALA A 3 4.56 23.41 -0.61
N LEU A 4 3.82 23.31 -1.71
CA LEU A 4 3.99 24.20 -2.86
C LEU A 4 2.64 24.87 -3.12
N ALA A 5 2.57 26.18 -2.95
CA ALA A 5 1.41 26.97 -3.29
C ALA A 5 1.27 27.03 -4.82
N SER A 6 0.30 26.30 -5.37
CA SER A 6 -0.09 26.47 -6.78
C SER A 6 -0.78 27.83 -6.91
N THR A 7 -0.06 28.85 -7.39
CA THR A 7 -0.65 30.16 -7.70
C THR A 7 -1.16 30.18 -9.14
N PRO A 8 -2.41 30.62 -9.40
CA PRO A 8 -3.10 30.43 -10.68
C PRO A 8 -2.74 31.48 -11.76
N THR A 9 -1.58 32.14 -11.70
CA THR A 9 -1.26 33.26 -12.60
C THR A 9 0.09 33.07 -13.32
N SER A 10 -0.03 32.81 -14.64
CA SER A 10 0.95 33.04 -15.71
C SER A 10 2.35 32.43 -15.55
N ARG A 11 2.55 31.29 -16.24
CA ARG A 11 3.79 30.49 -16.38
C ARG A 11 4.24 29.87 -15.05
N ALA A 12 3.92 28.59 -14.87
CA ALA A 12 4.34 27.83 -13.69
C ALA A 12 5.86 28.02 -13.46
N PRO A 13 6.29 28.59 -12.32
CA PRO A 13 7.70 28.89 -12.07
C PRO A 13 8.55 27.62 -11.93
N LEU A 14 7.91 26.47 -11.75
CA LEU A 14 8.53 25.16 -11.63
C LEU A 14 7.74 24.13 -12.43
N THR A 15 8.44 23.27 -13.15
CA THR A 15 7.87 22.07 -13.76
C THR A 15 7.91 20.94 -12.74
N LEU A 16 6.75 20.47 -12.28
CA LEU A 16 6.66 19.30 -11.43
C LEU A 16 6.61 18.05 -12.30
N ASN A 17 7.50 17.10 -12.03
CA ASN A 17 7.51 15.81 -12.68
C ASN A 17 7.03 14.74 -11.69
N LEU A 18 6.32 13.74 -12.21
CA LEU A 18 5.93 12.58 -11.42
C LEU A 18 7.17 11.85 -10.89
N PRO A 19 7.16 11.41 -9.62
CA PRO A 19 8.23 10.58 -9.09
C PRO A 19 8.37 9.26 -9.87
N PRO A 20 9.58 8.66 -9.94
CA PRO A 20 9.81 7.41 -10.67
C PRO A 20 8.89 6.24 -10.24
N CYS A 21 8.49 6.21 -8.96
CA CYS A 21 7.58 5.21 -8.42
C CYS A 21 6.14 5.30 -8.99
N LEU A 22 5.77 6.43 -9.58
CA LEU A 22 4.50 6.64 -10.29
C LEU A 22 4.73 6.81 -11.81
N SER A 23 5.83 6.28 -12.32
CA SER A 23 6.08 6.27 -13.76
C SER A 23 5.03 5.46 -14.52
N ALA A 24 4.85 5.77 -15.81
CA ALA A 24 3.88 5.08 -16.66
C ALA A 24 4.06 3.55 -16.68
N ILE A 25 5.30 3.06 -16.59
CA ILE A 25 5.62 1.63 -16.54
C ILE A 25 5.06 1.00 -15.26
N VAL A 26 5.28 1.64 -14.10
CA VAL A 26 4.78 1.14 -12.81
C VAL A 26 3.26 1.21 -12.77
N LEU A 27 2.66 2.30 -13.25
CA LEU A 27 1.21 2.44 -13.34
C LEU A 27 0.59 1.38 -14.27
N ALA A 28 1.21 1.07 -15.41
CA ALA A 28 0.77 0.01 -16.30
C ALA A 28 0.84 -1.38 -15.64
N ALA A 29 1.94 -1.68 -14.94
CA ALA A 29 2.10 -2.92 -14.20
C ALA A 29 1.03 -3.06 -13.09
N LEU A 30 0.81 -2.00 -12.31
CA LEU A 30 -0.22 -1.94 -11.27
C LEU A 30 -1.64 -2.07 -11.83
N ARG A 31 -1.88 -1.54 -13.03
CA ARG A 31 -3.18 -1.64 -13.71
C ARG A 31 -3.46 -3.08 -14.15
N ALA A 32 -2.43 -3.77 -14.63
CA ALA A 32 -2.48 -5.18 -15.06
C ALA A 32 -2.70 -6.12 -13.86
N ASP A 33 -1.79 -6.12 -12.89
CA ASP A 33 -1.96 -6.85 -11.63
C ASP A 33 -1.25 -6.13 -10.47
N PRO A 34 -2.00 -5.59 -9.50
CA PRO A 34 -1.39 -4.92 -8.34
C PRO A 34 -0.66 -5.88 -7.40
N ARG A 35 -0.93 -7.19 -7.45
CA ARG A 35 -0.33 -8.18 -6.53
C ARG A 35 1.10 -8.53 -6.92
N ALA A 36 1.38 -8.57 -8.22
CA ALA A 36 2.68 -8.91 -8.77
C ALA A 36 3.76 -7.83 -8.54
N VAL A 37 3.36 -6.60 -8.18
CA VAL A 37 4.30 -5.48 -8.00
C VAL A 37 4.72 -5.37 -6.52
N PRO A 38 6.03 -5.45 -6.21
CA PRO A 38 6.54 -5.17 -4.87
C PRO A 38 6.54 -3.66 -4.62
N LEU A 39 5.53 -3.15 -3.90
CA LEU A 39 5.38 -1.72 -3.64
C LEU A 39 6.55 -1.12 -2.86
N ARG A 40 7.14 -1.89 -1.93
CA ARG A 40 8.33 -1.50 -1.18
C ARG A 40 9.48 -1.06 -2.07
N ASP A 41 9.69 -1.77 -3.18
CA ASP A 41 10.81 -1.51 -4.10
C ASP A 41 10.58 -0.23 -4.92
N GLN A 42 9.32 0.18 -5.08
CA GLN A 42 8.96 1.46 -5.71
C GLN A 42 9.09 2.61 -4.70
N SER A 43 8.51 2.45 -3.50
CA SER A 43 8.63 3.39 -2.40
C SER A 43 8.22 2.74 -1.09
N ALA A 44 8.95 3.02 -0.01
CA ALA A 44 8.56 2.57 1.32
C ALA A 44 7.20 3.13 1.78
N HIS A 45 6.77 4.26 1.24
CA HIS A 45 5.50 4.93 1.56
C HIS A 45 4.71 5.23 0.27
N PHE A 46 4.58 4.24 -0.61
CA PHE A 46 3.97 4.37 -1.92
C PHE A 46 2.60 5.06 -1.88
N TYR A 47 1.68 4.62 -1.01
CA TYR A 47 0.35 5.24 -0.93
C TYR A 47 0.41 6.66 -0.37
N GLY A 48 1.31 6.93 0.59
CA GLY A 48 1.51 8.27 1.13
C GLY A 48 2.05 9.26 0.10
N VAL A 49 2.95 8.79 -0.78
CA VAL A 49 3.42 9.59 -1.93
C VAL A 49 2.30 9.78 -2.94
N GLY A 50 1.56 8.72 -3.28
CA GLY A 50 0.44 8.76 -4.22
C GLY A 50 -0.61 9.82 -3.85
N VAL A 51 -1.05 9.85 -2.59
CA VAL A 51 -2.03 10.84 -2.11
C VAL A 51 -1.51 12.27 -2.29
N ARG A 52 -0.25 12.53 -1.90
CA ARG A 52 0.34 13.87 -2.06
C ARG A 52 0.54 14.28 -3.51
N MET A 53 0.79 13.32 -4.39
CA MET A 53 0.90 13.60 -5.82
C MET A 53 -0.47 13.89 -6.44
N LEU A 54 -1.54 13.22 -5.99
CA LEU A 54 -2.90 13.56 -6.42
C LEU A 54 -3.35 14.96 -5.98
N ASP A 55 -2.82 15.48 -4.87
CA ASP A 55 -3.07 16.88 -4.46
C ASP A 55 -2.40 17.90 -5.41
N LEU A 56 -1.36 17.48 -6.14
CA LEU A 56 -0.56 18.34 -7.03
C LEU A 56 -0.89 18.15 -8.52
N PHE A 57 -1.29 16.95 -8.91
CA PHE A 57 -1.58 16.55 -10.28
C PHE A 57 -3.04 16.08 -10.38
N ASP A 58 -3.84 16.72 -11.25
CA ASP A 58 -5.23 16.30 -11.51
C ASP A 58 -5.30 15.19 -12.57
N GLU A 59 -4.59 14.09 -12.33
CA GLU A 59 -4.56 12.92 -13.21
C GLU A 59 -5.50 11.83 -12.70
N ARG A 60 -6.74 11.85 -13.20
CA ARG A 60 -7.82 10.92 -12.79
C ARG A 60 -7.43 9.44 -12.93
N ASP A 61 -6.63 9.11 -13.94
CA ASP A 61 -6.15 7.75 -14.21
C ASP A 61 -5.26 7.22 -13.07
N ILE A 62 -4.39 8.06 -12.50
CA ILE A 62 -3.54 7.68 -11.37
C ILE A 62 -4.41 7.40 -10.14
N ALA A 63 -5.42 8.23 -9.89
CA ALA A 63 -6.35 8.03 -8.78
C ALA A 63 -7.15 6.72 -8.89
N GLU A 64 -7.56 6.34 -10.11
CA GLU A 64 -8.21 5.05 -10.35
C GLU A 64 -7.27 3.87 -10.05
N VAL A 65 -6.05 3.89 -10.58
CA VAL A 65 -5.05 2.84 -10.35
C VAL A 65 -4.72 2.71 -8.86
N LEU A 66 -4.47 3.82 -8.16
CA LEU A 66 -4.18 3.83 -6.72
C LEU A 66 -5.32 3.26 -5.87
N ARG A 67 -6.58 3.61 -6.19
CA ARG A 67 -7.74 3.04 -5.47
C ARG A 67 -7.88 1.53 -5.72
N LYS A 68 -7.74 1.10 -6.98
CA LYS A 68 -7.82 -0.33 -7.33
C LYS A 68 -6.73 -1.12 -6.62
N THR A 69 -5.49 -0.64 -6.64
CA THR A 69 -4.36 -1.33 -6.01
C THR A 69 -4.55 -1.42 -4.50
N PHE A 70 -4.99 -0.32 -3.86
CA PHE A 70 -5.27 -0.26 -2.44
C PHE A 70 -6.28 -1.33 -2.00
N VAL A 71 -7.45 -1.41 -2.66
CA VAL A 71 -8.51 -2.36 -2.27
C VAL A 71 -8.05 -3.80 -2.45
N VAL A 72 -7.47 -4.13 -3.60
CA VAL A 72 -7.04 -5.51 -3.91
C VAL A 72 -5.96 -5.98 -2.94
N ARG A 73 -4.95 -5.14 -2.70
CA ARG A 73 -3.81 -5.51 -1.84
C ARG A 73 -4.17 -5.50 -0.36
N ALA A 74 -5.05 -4.60 0.10
CA ALA A 74 -5.56 -4.64 1.47
C ALA A 74 -6.28 -5.98 1.77
N GLY A 75 -7.03 -6.50 0.80
CA GLY A 75 -7.65 -7.83 0.91
C GLY A 75 -6.62 -8.96 1.06
N GLU A 76 -5.56 -8.96 0.24
CA GLU A 76 -4.46 -9.92 0.33
C GLU A 76 -3.74 -9.84 1.69
N VAL A 77 -3.39 -8.63 2.13
CA VAL A 77 -2.74 -8.40 3.43
C VAL A 77 -3.61 -8.94 4.56
N GLY A 78 -4.92 -8.70 4.53
CA GLY A 78 -5.86 -9.23 5.53
C GLY A 78 -5.92 -10.76 5.52
N LEU A 79 -5.89 -11.39 4.35
CA LEU A 79 -5.86 -12.85 4.22
C LEU A 79 -4.57 -13.43 4.79
N HIS A 80 -3.42 -12.85 4.43
CA HIS A 80 -2.12 -13.28 4.93
C HIS A 80 -1.97 -13.08 6.44
N ALA A 81 -2.50 -11.98 6.99
CA ALA A 81 -2.47 -11.71 8.43
C ALA A 81 -3.20 -12.78 9.25
N ARG A 82 -4.30 -13.35 8.72
CA ARG A 82 -5.06 -14.44 9.37
C ARG A 82 -4.34 -15.78 9.35
N LYS A 83 -3.57 -16.04 8.30
CA LYS A 83 -2.87 -17.32 8.06
C LYS A 83 -1.42 -17.32 8.54
N ALA A 84 -0.96 -16.26 9.20
CA ALA A 84 0.46 -16.13 9.55
C ALA A 84 0.97 -17.26 10.47
N ASP A 85 0.13 -17.78 11.36
CA ASP A 85 0.45 -18.90 12.27
C ASP A 85 0.58 -20.25 11.54
N GLU A 86 -0.01 -20.41 10.35
CA GLU A 86 -0.01 -21.67 9.61
C GLU A 86 1.31 -21.93 8.86
N GLY A 87 2.34 -21.13 9.15
CA GLY A 87 3.61 -21.16 8.45
C GLY A 87 3.42 -20.62 7.04
N VAL A 88 3.65 -19.33 6.85
CA VAL A 88 3.77 -18.79 5.50
C VAL A 88 5.10 -19.29 4.92
N GLY A 89 5.10 -20.53 4.40
CA GLY A 89 6.26 -21.14 3.75
C GLY A 89 6.86 -20.20 2.70
N GLY A 90 8.18 -20.29 2.48
CA GLY A 90 9.05 -19.54 1.53
C GLY A 90 8.55 -18.22 0.93
N ASN A 91 7.41 -18.26 0.23
CA ASN A 91 6.65 -17.14 -0.34
C ASN A 91 6.24 -16.04 0.67
N GLY A 92 6.16 -16.36 1.97
CA GLY A 92 5.78 -15.37 3.00
C GLY A 92 6.82 -14.29 3.25
N GLY A 93 8.10 -14.65 3.17
CA GLY A 93 9.20 -13.69 3.34
C GLY A 93 9.24 -12.66 2.22
N GLU A 94 9.02 -13.10 0.97
CA GLU A 94 8.96 -12.22 -0.19
C GLU A 94 7.73 -11.29 -0.14
N PHE A 95 6.57 -11.82 0.24
CA PHE A 95 5.37 -11.02 0.47
C PHE A 95 5.62 -9.90 1.49
N LEU A 96 6.12 -10.24 2.69
CA LEU A 96 6.37 -9.26 3.76
C LEU A 96 7.46 -8.24 3.40
N ARG A 97 8.46 -8.65 2.60
CA ARG A 97 9.50 -7.76 2.09
C ARG A 97 8.90 -6.73 1.12
N GLY A 98 7.98 -7.16 0.26
CA GLY A 98 7.32 -6.34 -0.76
C GLY A 98 6.26 -5.36 -0.24
N LEU A 99 5.80 -5.52 1.02
CA LEU A 99 4.82 -4.61 1.63
C LEU A 99 5.39 -3.22 1.86
N GLU A 100 4.63 -2.19 1.50
CA GLU A 100 4.93 -0.81 1.90
C GLU A 100 4.44 -0.53 3.34
N GLU A 101 4.74 0.65 3.91
CA GLU A 101 4.63 0.86 5.36
C GLU A 101 3.18 0.82 5.87
N TRP A 102 2.21 1.36 5.13
CA TRP A 102 0.82 1.26 5.53
C TRP A 102 0.34 -0.20 5.46
N GLU A 103 0.75 -0.96 4.44
CA GLU A 103 0.46 -2.39 4.34
C GLU A 103 1.08 -3.20 5.49
N ARG A 104 2.32 -2.88 5.90
CA ARG A 104 2.94 -3.51 7.08
C ARG A 104 2.20 -3.20 8.37
N ALA A 105 1.75 -1.97 8.54
CA ALA A 105 0.97 -1.58 9.70
C ALA A 105 -0.37 -2.33 9.73
N LEU A 106 -1.03 -2.47 8.58
CA LEU A 106 -2.25 -3.26 8.43
C LEU A 106 -2.01 -4.74 8.76
N PHE A 107 -0.94 -5.33 8.21
CA PHE A 107 -0.57 -6.71 8.47
C PHE A 107 -0.38 -6.98 9.97
N ARG A 108 0.43 -6.15 10.65
CA ARG A 108 0.67 -6.27 12.10
C ARG A 108 -0.61 -6.20 12.90
N ARG A 109 -1.46 -5.18 12.64
CA ARG A 109 -2.75 -5.03 13.33
C ARG A 109 -3.69 -6.21 13.10
N GLY A 110 -3.77 -6.69 11.86
CA GLY A 110 -4.60 -7.84 11.51
C GLY A 110 -4.12 -9.12 12.22
N HIS A 111 -2.80 -9.32 12.23
CA HIS A 111 -2.15 -10.46 12.87
C HIS A 111 -2.39 -10.46 14.39
N ASP A 112 -2.13 -9.33 15.05
CA ASP A 112 -2.31 -9.18 16.49
C ASP A 112 -3.79 -9.36 16.88
N GLY A 113 -4.72 -8.89 16.04
CA GLY A 113 -6.15 -9.11 16.25
C GLY A 113 -6.56 -10.59 16.18
N VAL A 114 -6.02 -11.34 15.22
CA VAL A 114 -6.30 -12.79 15.08
C VAL A 114 -5.70 -13.57 16.24
N LYS A 115 -4.45 -13.26 16.62
CA LYS A 115 -3.80 -13.88 17.77
C LYS A 115 -4.56 -13.60 19.06
N GLY A 116 -4.92 -12.34 19.32
CA GLY A 116 -5.70 -11.96 20.50
C GLY A 116 -7.06 -12.67 20.56
N ALA A 117 -7.74 -12.83 19.42
CA ALA A 117 -9.01 -13.58 19.36
C ALA A 117 -8.83 -15.07 19.69
N LYS A 118 -7.77 -15.71 19.19
CA LYS A 118 -7.44 -17.11 19.52
C LYS A 118 -7.15 -17.27 21.01
N GLU A 119 -6.30 -16.40 21.57
CA GLU A 119 -5.96 -16.42 23.00
C GLU A 119 -7.17 -16.21 23.90
N TRP A 120 -8.09 -15.32 23.50
CA TRP A 120 -9.35 -15.11 24.20
C TRP A 120 -10.24 -16.36 24.17
N MET A 121 -10.43 -16.99 23.00
CA MET A 121 -11.21 -18.22 22.88
C MET A 121 -10.64 -19.36 23.75
N GLU A 122 -9.32 -19.51 23.79
CA GLU A 122 -8.66 -20.53 24.63
C GLU A 122 -8.85 -20.26 26.14
N LYS A 123 -8.89 -18.99 26.56
CA LYS A 123 -9.19 -18.64 27.97
C LYS A 123 -10.65 -18.95 28.32
N VAL A 124 -11.58 -18.61 27.42
CA VAL A 124 -13.01 -18.90 27.62
C VAL A 124 -13.25 -20.40 27.74
N LYS A 125 -12.60 -21.23 26.92
CA LYS A 125 -12.73 -22.70 26.97
C LYS A 125 -12.21 -23.34 28.26
N LYS A 126 -11.30 -22.67 28.98
CA LYS A 126 -10.70 -23.15 30.24
C LYS A 126 -11.51 -22.76 31.49
N THR A 127 -12.54 -21.92 31.33
CA THR A 127 -13.46 -21.49 32.38
C THR A 127 -14.74 -22.33 32.32
#